data_AF-A0A843CHM8-F1
#
_entry.id   AF-A0A843CHM8-F1
#
_cell.length_a   1.000
_cell.length_b   1.000
_cell.length_c   1.000
_cell.angle_alpha   90.00
_cell.angle_beta   90.00
_cell.angle_gamma   90.00
#
_symmetry.space_group_name_H-M   'P 1'
#
loop_
_entity.id
_entity.type
_entity.pdbx_description
1 polymer ?
#
loop_
_entity_poly.entity_id
_entity_poly.type
_entity_poly.pdbx_seq_one_letter_code
_entity_poly.pdbx_strand_id
1 'polypeptide(L)'
;MSEISRLETRAVDIARAHIEAWSNHDFEQARKNLARDVHVTVTTTQPTMSATDTFGLEKYMDGLIKFAQAVEPGSARIIGSVGDEHNALIMLSVKAALGPGGAKLDVPAARLYFLDDNGKIKTEQVIFYAAPNLTPQNNIKSDHELFLDQSYYLNAPPETVFQALTDPKILVKWFLAKAYVDPREGGDYDFDWLGGFHQSGKITRFEKDKAVSFSWNRNTIAAFETLKKGRGTLLKLHHGRFKDPEPFATASSRWGYFLTNMKSVLDHGIDLRSKDDS
;
A
#
# COMPACT_ATOMS: atom_id res chain seq x y z
N MET A 1 -4.08 29.62 1.89
CA MET A 1 -4.74 28.49 1.20
C MET A 1 -3.88 28.14 0.00
N SER A 2 -3.00 27.16 0.15
CA SER A 2 -2.24 26.59 -0.97
C SER A 2 -2.67 25.13 -1.10
N GLU A 3 -3.40 24.84 -2.17
CA GLU A 3 -3.65 23.50 -2.67
C GLU A 3 -2.29 22.81 -2.87
N ILE A 4 -1.97 21.84 -2.01
CA ILE A 4 -0.90 20.89 -2.30
C ILE A 4 -1.50 19.96 -3.36
N SER A 5 -1.31 20.32 -4.62
CA SER A 5 -1.52 19.44 -5.76
C SER A 5 -0.71 18.17 -5.47
N ARG A 6 -1.44 17.06 -5.28
CA ARG A 6 -0.90 15.71 -5.36
C ARG A 6 -0.19 15.64 -6.72
N LEU A 7 1.13 15.47 -6.75
CA LEU A 7 1.80 15.04 -7.97
C LEU A 7 1.35 13.59 -8.22
N GLU A 8 0.21 13.42 -8.86
CA GLU A 8 -0.19 12.14 -9.42
C GLU A 8 0.78 11.84 -10.57
N THR A 9 1.34 10.63 -10.56
CA THR A 9 2.39 10.23 -11.48
C THR A 9 1.78 9.69 -12.76
N ARG A 10 2.50 9.83 -13.88
CA ARG A 10 2.02 9.46 -15.22
C ARG A 10 1.45 8.04 -15.28
N ALA A 11 2.07 7.07 -14.60
CA ALA A 11 1.58 5.70 -14.61
C ALA A 11 0.27 5.54 -13.83
N VAL A 12 0.09 6.26 -12.72
CA VAL A 12 -1.15 6.22 -11.93
C VAL A 12 -2.32 6.79 -12.72
N ASP A 13 -2.12 7.88 -13.46
CA ASP A 13 -3.15 8.50 -14.29
C ASP A 13 -3.63 7.56 -15.40
N ILE A 14 -2.69 6.95 -16.12
CA ILE A 14 -3.00 6.00 -17.20
C ILE A 14 -3.69 4.75 -16.64
N ALA A 15 -3.23 4.22 -15.51
CA ALA A 15 -3.87 3.09 -14.85
C ALA A 15 -5.31 3.40 -14.41
N ARG A 16 -5.56 4.59 -13.84
CA ARG A 16 -6.90 5.05 -13.46
C ARG A 16 -7.81 5.22 -14.67
N ALA A 17 -7.31 5.88 -15.73
CA ALA A 17 -8.07 6.05 -16.96
C ALA A 17 -8.41 4.70 -17.62
N HIS A 18 -7.49 3.74 -17.55
CA HIS A 18 -7.73 2.37 -18.03
C HIS A 18 -8.82 1.67 -17.21
N ILE A 19 -8.75 1.76 -15.88
CA ILE A 19 -9.77 1.23 -14.96
C ILE A 19 -11.13 1.86 -15.20
N GLU A 20 -11.20 3.17 -15.32
CA GLU A 20 -12.44 3.90 -15.60
C GLU A 20 -13.04 3.43 -16.93
N ALA A 21 -12.21 3.32 -17.98
CA ALA A 21 -12.67 2.90 -19.29
C ALA A 21 -13.26 1.49 -19.29
N TRP A 22 -12.52 0.48 -18.80
CA TRP A 22 -13.03 -0.90 -18.85
C TRP A 22 -14.19 -1.12 -17.90
N SER A 23 -14.21 -0.47 -16.73
CA SER A 23 -15.28 -0.67 -15.74
C SER A 23 -16.60 -0.04 -16.17
N ASN A 24 -16.56 0.96 -17.06
CA ASN A 24 -17.72 1.57 -17.70
C ASN A 24 -17.97 1.08 -19.14
N HIS A 25 -17.32 -0.02 -19.54
CA HIS A 25 -17.49 -0.67 -20.85
C HIS A 25 -17.06 0.18 -22.07
N ASP A 26 -16.23 1.21 -21.86
CA ASP A 26 -15.53 1.91 -22.94
C ASP A 26 -14.30 1.10 -23.38
N PHE A 27 -14.55 0.01 -24.09
CA PHE A 27 -13.50 -0.92 -24.52
C PHE A 27 -12.57 -0.33 -25.58
N GLU A 28 -13.04 0.66 -26.35
CA GLU A 28 -12.20 1.39 -27.31
C GLU A 28 -11.17 2.24 -26.57
N GLN A 29 -11.58 2.96 -25.53
CA GLN A 29 -10.64 3.73 -24.71
C GLN A 29 -9.70 2.82 -23.89
N ALA A 30 -10.21 1.73 -23.32
CA ALA A 30 -9.37 0.76 -22.63
C ALA A 30 -8.30 0.17 -23.56
N ARG A 31 -8.68 -0.21 -24.80
CA ARG A 31 -7.76 -0.71 -25.83
C ARG A 31 -6.67 0.30 -26.17
N LYS A 32 -7.00 1.59 -26.25
CA LYS A 32 -6.03 2.66 -26.58
C LYS A 32 -4.91 2.78 -25.55
N ASN A 33 -5.12 2.38 -24.30
CA ASN A 33 -4.11 2.49 -23.24
C ASN A 33 -3.06 1.36 -23.26
N LEU A 34 -3.28 0.31 -24.04
CA LEU A 34 -2.47 -0.92 -24.03
C LEU A 34 -1.37 -0.91 -25.11
N ALA A 35 -0.26 -1.57 -24.79
CA ALA A 35 0.76 -1.91 -25.77
C ALA A 35 0.30 -3.11 -26.61
N ARG A 36 0.81 -3.24 -27.84
CA ARG A 36 0.46 -4.38 -28.72
C ARG A 36 0.90 -5.72 -28.14
N ASP A 37 2.01 -5.71 -27.43
CA ASP A 37 2.68 -6.83 -26.77
C ASP A 37 2.38 -6.91 -25.26
N VAL A 38 1.23 -6.38 -24.82
CA VAL A 38 0.84 -6.41 -23.40
C VAL A 38 0.84 -7.83 -22.85
N HIS A 39 1.42 -8.01 -21.67
CA HIS A 39 1.40 -9.26 -20.90
C HIS A 39 0.55 -9.06 -19.65
N VAL A 40 -0.42 -9.95 -19.41
CA VAL A 40 -1.22 -9.92 -18.19
C VAL A 40 -1.20 -11.24 -17.47
N THR A 41 -1.02 -11.18 -16.15
CA THR A 41 -1.24 -12.30 -15.26
C THR A 41 -2.38 -11.98 -14.29
N VAL A 42 -3.24 -12.96 -14.06
CA VAL A 42 -4.39 -12.82 -13.15
C VAL A 42 -4.40 -14.01 -12.20
N THR A 43 -4.39 -13.74 -10.90
CA THR A 43 -4.48 -14.76 -9.86
C THR A 43 -5.64 -14.47 -8.92
N THR A 44 -6.32 -15.51 -8.45
CA THR A 44 -7.43 -15.37 -7.52
C THR A 44 -7.50 -16.57 -6.59
N THR A 45 -8.10 -16.35 -5.41
CA THR A 45 -8.45 -17.43 -4.47
C THR A 45 -9.81 -18.06 -4.77
N GLN A 46 -10.52 -17.61 -5.82
CA GLN A 46 -11.80 -18.18 -6.21
C GLN A 46 -11.63 -19.64 -6.70
N PRO A 47 -12.26 -20.63 -6.03
CA PRO A 47 -12.02 -22.05 -6.31
C PRO A 47 -12.33 -22.49 -7.75
N THR A 48 -13.23 -21.77 -8.43
CA THR A 48 -13.72 -22.10 -9.77
C THR A 48 -12.98 -21.36 -10.89
N MET A 49 -11.99 -20.54 -10.55
CA MET A 49 -11.23 -19.75 -11.53
C MET A 49 -9.76 -20.19 -11.55
N SER A 50 -9.25 -20.44 -12.75
CA SER A 50 -7.83 -20.72 -12.95
C SER A 50 -7.04 -19.44 -13.10
N ALA A 51 -5.76 -19.47 -12.71
CA ALA A 51 -4.83 -18.40 -13.03
C ALA A 51 -4.77 -18.18 -14.55
N THR A 52 -4.74 -16.92 -14.95
CA THR A 52 -4.65 -16.52 -16.36
C THR A 52 -3.27 -15.93 -16.61
N ASP A 53 -2.68 -16.28 -17.75
CA ASP A 53 -1.43 -15.71 -18.26
C ASP A 53 -1.61 -15.53 -19.77
N THR A 54 -1.74 -14.28 -20.22
CA THR A 54 -1.98 -13.97 -21.64
C THR A 54 -1.04 -12.91 -22.15
N PHE A 55 -0.60 -13.09 -23.39
CA PHE A 55 0.30 -12.21 -24.11
C PHE A 55 -0.36 -11.72 -25.41
N GLY A 56 -0.27 -10.42 -25.66
CA GLY A 56 -0.79 -9.74 -26.84
C GLY A 56 -2.15 -9.08 -26.64
N LEU A 57 -2.33 -7.94 -27.33
CA LEU A 57 -3.48 -7.05 -27.19
C LEU A 57 -4.85 -7.74 -27.31
N GLU A 58 -5.06 -8.57 -28.33
CA GLU A 58 -6.37 -9.20 -28.55
C GLU A 58 -6.73 -10.18 -27.45
N LYS A 59 -5.78 -11.02 -27.00
CA LYS A 59 -6.02 -11.96 -25.91
C LYS A 59 -6.28 -11.26 -24.58
N TYR A 60 -5.58 -10.15 -24.34
CA TYR A 60 -5.85 -9.27 -23.22
C TYR A 60 -7.29 -8.74 -23.29
N MET A 61 -7.68 -8.14 -24.42
CA MET A 61 -8.99 -7.53 -24.58
C MET A 61 -10.13 -8.54 -24.48
N ASP A 62 -9.98 -9.74 -25.03
CA ASP A 62 -10.96 -10.82 -24.91
C ASP A 62 -11.20 -11.20 -23.45
N GLY A 63 -10.13 -11.33 -22.66
CA GLY A 63 -10.22 -11.63 -21.23
C GLY A 63 -10.83 -10.48 -20.44
N LEU A 64 -10.39 -9.24 -20.71
CA LEU A 64 -10.88 -8.04 -20.07
C LEU A 64 -12.38 -7.85 -20.34
N ILE A 65 -12.84 -7.99 -21.58
CA ILE A 65 -14.25 -7.83 -21.96
C ILE A 65 -15.12 -8.86 -21.24
N LYS A 66 -14.71 -10.14 -21.21
CA LYS A 66 -15.45 -11.20 -20.50
C LYS A 66 -15.64 -10.87 -19.01
N PHE A 67 -14.62 -10.33 -18.36
CA PHE A 67 -14.72 -9.90 -16.97
C PHE A 67 -15.56 -8.62 -16.83
N ALA A 68 -15.26 -7.60 -17.63
CA ALA A 68 -15.87 -6.28 -17.54
C ALA A 68 -17.37 -6.29 -17.85
N GLN A 69 -17.84 -7.17 -18.75
CA GLN A 69 -19.28 -7.36 -19.00
C GLN A 69 -20.06 -7.79 -17.75
N ALA A 70 -19.40 -8.48 -16.82
CA ALA A 70 -20.00 -8.85 -15.54
C ALA A 70 -19.96 -7.70 -14.51
N VAL A 71 -19.16 -6.66 -14.75
CA VAL A 71 -19.01 -5.50 -13.87
C VAL A 71 -20.16 -4.53 -14.06
N GLU A 72 -20.70 -4.02 -12.96
CA GLU A 72 -21.68 -2.94 -12.94
C GLU A 72 -21.01 -1.58 -13.25
N PRO A 73 -21.39 -0.88 -14.33
CA PRO A 73 -20.85 0.45 -14.64
C PRO A 73 -21.02 1.43 -13.47
N GLY A 74 -20.03 2.30 -13.26
CA GLY A 74 -19.98 3.22 -12.13
C GLY A 74 -19.72 2.58 -10.76
N SER A 75 -19.55 1.25 -10.66
CA SER A 75 -19.26 0.57 -9.39
C SER A 75 -17.78 0.58 -9.00
N ALA A 76 -16.89 0.96 -9.94
CA ALA A 76 -15.47 1.02 -9.68
C ALA A 76 -15.13 2.08 -8.63
N ARG A 77 -14.36 1.65 -7.63
CA ARG A 77 -13.92 2.49 -6.52
C ARG A 77 -12.44 2.25 -6.28
N ILE A 78 -11.63 3.28 -6.46
CA ILE A 78 -10.22 3.23 -6.09
C ILE A 78 -10.10 3.39 -4.57
N ILE A 79 -9.42 2.44 -3.93
CA ILE A 79 -9.16 2.39 -2.49
C ILE A 79 -7.82 3.06 -2.17
N GLY A 80 -6.81 2.85 -3.03
CA GLY A 80 -5.48 3.42 -2.88
C GLY A 80 -4.67 3.33 -4.17
N SER A 81 -3.68 4.21 -4.33
CA SER A 81 -2.78 4.22 -5.48
C SER A 81 -1.40 4.71 -5.09
N VAL A 82 -0.37 4.11 -5.68
CA VAL A 82 1.02 4.56 -5.61
C VAL A 82 1.70 4.26 -6.94
N GLY A 83 2.66 5.08 -7.37
CA GLY A 83 3.38 4.82 -8.61
C GLY A 83 4.42 5.89 -8.94
N ASP A 84 5.11 5.68 -10.04
CA ASP A 84 6.12 6.56 -10.65
C ASP A 84 5.80 6.80 -12.14
N GLU A 85 6.79 7.17 -12.96
CA GLU A 85 6.60 7.39 -14.41
C GLU A 85 6.20 6.13 -15.18
N HIS A 86 6.58 4.94 -14.71
CA HIS A 86 6.39 3.66 -15.41
C HIS A 86 5.54 2.66 -14.62
N ASN A 87 5.55 2.69 -13.30
CA ASN A 87 4.89 1.70 -12.45
C ASN A 87 3.70 2.31 -11.72
N ALA A 88 2.58 1.59 -11.67
CA ALA A 88 1.45 1.97 -10.83
C ALA A 88 0.86 0.75 -10.13
N LEU A 89 0.70 0.83 -8.81
CA LEU A 89 -0.06 -0.12 -8.02
C LEU A 89 -1.38 0.52 -7.61
N ILE A 90 -2.49 -0.06 -8.07
CA ILE A 90 -3.85 0.41 -7.80
C ILE A 90 -4.61 -0.65 -7.01
N MET A 91 -5.10 -0.27 -5.83
CA MET A 91 -6.09 -1.04 -5.07
C MET A 91 -7.48 -0.50 -5.39
N LEU A 92 -8.39 -1.37 -5.80
CA LEU A 92 -9.75 -1.01 -6.17
C LEU A 92 -10.77 -2.06 -5.75
N SER A 93 -12.04 -1.72 -5.84
CA SER A 93 -13.15 -2.66 -5.80
C SER A 93 -14.15 -2.33 -6.91
N VAL A 94 -14.78 -3.36 -7.47
CA VAL A 94 -15.95 -3.24 -8.37
C VAL A 94 -17.09 -4.10 -7.84
N LYS A 95 -18.31 -3.91 -8.36
CA LYS A 95 -19.40 -4.87 -8.21
C LYS A 95 -19.53 -5.69 -9.48
N ALA A 96 -19.45 -7.03 -9.37
CA ALA A 96 -19.53 -7.90 -10.52
C ALA A 96 -20.28 -9.22 -10.24
N ALA A 97 -20.95 -9.75 -11.27
CA ALA A 97 -21.57 -11.08 -11.23
C ALA A 97 -20.60 -12.15 -11.75
N LEU A 98 -19.97 -12.90 -10.85
CA LEU A 98 -19.00 -13.95 -11.23
C LEU A 98 -19.73 -15.24 -11.66
N GLY A 99 -20.38 -15.20 -12.82
CA GLY A 99 -21.09 -16.31 -13.44
C GLY A 99 -22.47 -15.93 -13.98
N PRO A 100 -23.02 -16.66 -14.98
CA PRO A 100 -24.34 -16.38 -15.54
C PRO A 100 -25.43 -16.42 -14.46
N GLY A 101 -26.17 -15.32 -14.29
CA GLY A 101 -27.26 -15.21 -13.31
C GLY A 101 -26.82 -15.18 -11.84
N GLY A 102 -25.51 -15.07 -11.57
CA GLY A 102 -24.98 -14.95 -10.20
C GLY A 102 -25.36 -13.63 -9.54
N ALA A 103 -25.39 -13.63 -8.20
CA ALA A 103 -25.52 -12.40 -7.43
C ALA A 103 -24.31 -11.47 -7.70
N LYS A 104 -24.56 -10.16 -7.73
CA LYS A 104 -23.48 -9.17 -7.80
C LYS A 104 -22.72 -9.17 -6.46
N LEU A 105 -21.44 -9.46 -6.52
CA LEU A 105 -20.53 -9.46 -5.38
C LEU A 105 -19.60 -8.27 -5.45
N ASP A 106 -19.06 -7.85 -4.31
CA ASP A 106 -17.92 -6.94 -4.31
C ASP A 106 -16.65 -7.73 -4.64
N VAL A 107 -15.85 -7.18 -5.55
CA VAL A 107 -14.62 -7.79 -6.06
C VAL A 107 -13.45 -6.83 -5.82
N PRO A 108 -12.77 -6.93 -4.66
CA PRO A 108 -11.54 -6.20 -4.40
C PRO A 108 -10.42 -6.77 -5.26
N ALA A 109 -9.59 -5.87 -5.76
CA ALA A 109 -8.42 -6.21 -6.53
C ALA A 109 -7.25 -5.30 -6.19
N ALA A 110 -6.03 -5.85 -6.34
CA ALA A 110 -4.83 -5.06 -6.52
C ALA A 110 -4.31 -5.31 -7.95
N ARG A 111 -3.96 -4.22 -8.63
CA ARG A 111 -3.49 -4.23 -10.01
C ARG A 111 -2.17 -3.49 -10.10
N LEU A 112 -1.11 -4.17 -10.52
CA LEU A 112 0.19 -3.60 -10.80
C LEU A 112 0.34 -3.40 -12.30
N TYR A 113 0.66 -2.18 -12.72
CA TYR A 113 0.87 -1.79 -14.11
C TYR A 113 2.32 -1.41 -14.34
N PHE A 114 2.85 -1.78 -15.50
CA PHE A 114 4.10 -1.23 -16.05
C PHE A 114 3.82 -0.61 -17.42
N LEU A 115 4.26 0.63 -17.62
CA LEU A 115 4.18 1.36 -18.87
C LEU A 115 5.49 1.28 -19.65
N ASP A 116 5.39 1.09 -20.97
CA ASP A 116 6.50 1.32 -21.89
C ASP A 116 6.82 2.82 -22.05
N ASP A 117 7.90 3.14 -22.78
CA ASP A 117 8.34 4.51 -23.02
C ASP A 117 7.30 5.37 -23.77
N ASN A 118 6.36 4.72 -24.48
CA ASN A 118 5.25 5.39 -25.17
C ASN A 118 4.06 5.67 -24.23
N GLY A 119 4.17 5.31 -22.95
CA GLY A 119 3.09 5.42 -21.97
C GLY A 119 1.96 4.41 -22.21
N LYS A 120 2.27 3.25 -22.79
CA LYS A 120 1.30 2.17 -23.00
C LYS A 120 1.51 1.09 -21.96
N ILE A 121 0.41 0.56 -21.43
CA ILE A 121 0.43 -0.56 -20.47
C ILE A 121 1.01 -1.78 -21.19
N LYS A 122 2.22 -2.16 -20.78
CA LYS A 122 2.96 -3.31 -21.31
C LYS A 122 2.86 -4.52 -20.40
N THR A 123 2.71 -4.32 -19.10
CA THR A 123 2.46 -5.41 -18.15
C THR A 123 1.33 -5.04 -17.20
N GLU A 124 0.46 -6.00 -16.91
CA GLU A 124 -0.51 -5.93 -15.82
C GLU A 124 -0.44 -7.21 -14.96
N GLN A 125 -0.41 -7.06 -13.65
CA GLN A 125 -0.61 -8.18 -12.72
C GLN A 125 -1.82 -7.90 -11.87
N VAL A 126 -2.77 -8.83 -11.86
CA VAL A 126 -4.03 -8.70 -11.14
C VAL A 126 -4.14 -9.77 -10.09
N ILE A 127 -4.42 -9.37 -8.86
CA ILE A 127 -4.91 -10.27 -7.82
C ILE A 127 -6.28 -9.82 -7.35
N PHE A 128 -7.22 -10.74 -7.18
CA PHE A 128 -8.55 -10.41 -6.69
C PHE A 128 -9.20 -11.58 -5.95
N TYR A 129 -10.23 -11.29 -5.17
CA TYR A 129 -11.16 -12.27 -4.63
C TYR A 129 -12.59 -11.73 -4.74
N ALA A 130 -13.58 -12.59 -4.50
CA ALA A 130 -14.97 -12.15 -4.42
C ALA A 130 -15.50 -12.38 -3.02
N ALA A 131 -16.26 -11.43 -2.50
CA ALA A 131 -16.94 -11.60 -1.23
C ALA A 131 -18.39 -11.09 -1.31
N PRO A 132 -19.34 -11.83 -0.71
CA PRO A 132 -20.70 -11.35 -0.55
C PRO A 132 -20.70 -10.16 0.40
N ASN A 133 -21.30 -9.05 -0.04
CA ASN A 133 -21.53 -7.85 0.77
C ASN A 133 -20.26 -7.41 1.51
N LEU A 134 -19.26 -6.93 0.78
CA LEU A 134 -18.24 -6.16 1.46
C LEU A 134 -18.91 -4.89 1.95
N THR A 135 -18.97 -4.72 3.27
CA THR A 135 -19.31 -3.44 3.86
C THR A 135 -18.37 -2.43 3.19
N PRO A 136 -18.90 -1.44 2.43
CA PRO A 136 -18.03 -0.47 1.81
C PRO A 136 -17.19 0.15 2.91
N GLN A 137 -15.87 -0.02 2.90
CA GLN A 137 -15.02 0.77 3.81
C GLN A 137 -15.28 2.27 3.60
N ASN A 138 -15.77 2.66 2.41
CA ASN A 138 -16.19 4.02 2.08
C ASN A 138 -17.52 4.49 2.72
N ASN A 139 -18.30 3.60 3.33
CA ASN A 139 -19.46 3.97 4.16
C ASN A 139 -19.28 3.59 5.63
N ILE A 140 -18.10 3.13 6.00
CA ILE A 140 -17.63 3.30 7.35
C ILE A 140 -17.17 4.77 7.43
N LYS A 141 -18.11 5.70 7.64
CA LYS A 141 -17.85 6.69 8.68
C LYS A 141 -17.78 5.86 9.94
N SER A 142 -16.60 5.35 10.24
CA SER A 142 -16.44 4.60 11.45
C SER A 142 -16.59 5.57 12.60
N ASP A 143 -17.51 5.26 13.48
CA ASP A 143 -17.21 5.46 14.89
C ASP A 143 -16.08 4.50 15.35
N HIS A 144 -15.68 3.52 14.53
CA HIS A 144 -14.55 2.58 14.71
C HIS A 144 -13.26 2.93 13.94
N GLU A 145 -12.33 3.61 14.59
CA GLU A 145 -10.98 3.84 14.09
C GLU A 145 -10.35 2.63 13.35
N LEU A 146 -9.88 2.83 12.11
CA LEU A 146 -9.09 1.84 11.38
C LEU A 146 -7.68 1.76 12.01
N PHE A 147 -7.10 0.57 11.97
CA PHE A 147 -5.74 0.31 12.46
C PHE A 147 -5.07 -0.78 11.62
N LEU A 148 -3.73 -0.71 11.55
CA LEU A 148 -2.89 -1.75 10.96
C LEU A 148 -2.08 -2.44 12.05
N ASP A 149 -2.01 -3.77 11.96
CA ASP A 149 -1.10 -4.61 12.74
C ASP A 149 -0.10 -5.28 11.80
N GLN A 150 1.18 -5.05 12.02
CA GLN A 150 2.26 -5.70 11.28
C GLN A 150 3.27 -6.32 12.25
N SER A 151 3.94 -7.39 11.83
CA SER A 151 4.92 -8.09 12.65
C SER A 151 6.12 -8.55 11.84
N TYR A 152 7.32 -8.26 12.34
CA TYR A 152 8.58 -8.57 11.67
C TYR A 152 9.51 -9.29 12.62
N TYR A 153 10.11 -10.39 12.14
CA TYR A 153 11.15 -11.09 12.88
C TYR A 153 12.53 -10.55 12.49
N LEU A 154 13.29 -10.11 13.49
CA LEU A 154 14.61 -9.49 13.37
C LEU A 154 15.65 -10.36 14.08
N ASN A 155 16.81 -10.57 13.45
CA ASN A 155 17.93 -11.35 14.00
C ASN A 155 18.79 -10.51 14.96
N ALA A 156 18.15 -9.73 15.82
CA ALA A 156 18.78 -8.85 16.80
C ALA A 156 18.07 -8.97 18.16
N PRO A 157 18.77 -8.72 19.29
CA PRO A 157 18.15 -8.73 20.61
C PRO A 157 17.16 -7.55 20.77
N PRO A 158 16.18 -7.64 21.71
CA PRO A 158 15.15 -6.62 21.86
C PRO A 158 15.68 -5.20 22.10
N GLU A 159 16.77 -5.06 22.86
CA GLU A 159 17.46 -3.78 23.08
C GLU A 159 17.90 -3.14 21.76
N THR A 160 18.54 -3.89 20.87
CA THR A 160 19.00 -3.36 19.57
C THR A 160 17.83 -2.96 18.68
N VAL A 161 16.76 -3.77 18.66
CA VAL A 161 15.54 -3.44 17.90
C VAL A 161 14.86 -2.19 18.46
N PHE A 162 14.81 -2.06 19.79
CA PHE A 162 14.23 -0.90 20.47
C PHE A 162 15.05 0.37 20.22
N GLN A 163 16.38 0.28 20.29
CA GLN A 163 17.28 1.38 19.95
C GLN A 163 17.12 1.81 18.49
N ALA A 164 16.87 0.88 17.58
CA ALA A 164 16.61 1.23 16.18
C ALA A 164 15.31 2.03 15.96
N LEU A 165 14.39 2.04 16.93
CA LEU A 165 13.17 2.86 16.93
C LEU A 165 13.33 4.19 17.67
N THR A 166 14.37 4.35 18.51
CA THR A 166 14.44 5.43 19.52
C THR A 166 15.74 6.21 19.54
N ASP A 167 16.86 5.65 19.03
CA ASP A 167 18.13 6.32 18.90
C ASP A 167 18.20 7.05 17.54
N PRO A 168 18.30 8.39 17.53
CA PRO A 168 18.46 9.16 16.30
C PRO A 168 19.59 8.66 15.39
N LYS A 169 20.70 8.19 15.94
CA LYS A 169 21.86 7.71 15.17
C LYS A 169 21.58 6.41 14.44
N ILE A 170 20.60 5.63 14.89
CA ILE A 170 20.20 4.38 14.24
C ILE A 170 19.01 4.62 13.33
N LEU A 171 18.05 5.46 13.74
CA LEU A 171 16.91 5.86 12.91
C LEU A 171 17.34 6.40 11.54
N VAL A 172 18.41 7.20 11.48
CA VAL A 172 18.90 7.73 10.20
C VAL A 172 19.51 6.67 9.26
N LYS A 173 19.80 5.46 9.78
CA LYS A 173 20.39 4.36 8.98
C LYS A 173 19.35 3.58 8.20
N TRP A 174 18.06 3.67 8.54
CA TRP A 174 17.03 2.85 7.90
C TRP A 174 15.70 3.57 7.65
N PHE A 175 15.42 4.66 8.37
CA PHE A 175 14.13 5.34 8.30
C PHE A 175 14.25 6.78 7.82
N LEU A 176 15.09 7.57 8.49
CA LEU A 176 15.09 9.03 8.36
C LEU A 176 16.33 9.57 7.66
N ALA A 177 16.23 10.78 7.12
CA ALA A 177 17.36 11.60 6.72
C ALA A 177 17.95 12.33 7.94
N LYS A 178 17.08 12.84 8.81
CA LYS A 178 17.43 13.46 10.10
C LYS A 178 16.42 13.08 11.15
N ALA A 179 16.89 12.97 12.39
CA ALA A 179 16.06 12.55 13.52
C ALA A 179 16.46 13.30 14.79
N TYR A 180 15.45 13.68 15.56
CA TYR A 180 15.54 14.06 16.96
C TYR A 180 14.50 13.27 17.76
N VAL A 181 14.89 12.80 18.94
CA VAL A 181 14.03 12.06 19.86
C VAL A 181 14.45 12.42 21.29
N ASP A 182 13.49 12.87 22.11
CA ASP A 182 13.62 12.95 23.58
C ASP A 182 13.07 11.64 24.19
N PRO A 183 13.91 10.67 24.58
CA PRO A 183 13.53 9.27 24.82
C PRO A 183 12.86 9.06 26.19
N ARG A 184 11.68 9.65 26.35
CA ARG A 184 10.82 9.53 27.54
C ARG A 184 9.36 9.74 27.15
N GLU A 185 8.45 9.26 27.99
CA GLU A 185 7.03 9.57 27.83
C GLU A 185 6.81 11.09 27.94
N GLY A 186 6.04 11.65 26.99
CA GLY A 186 5.83 13.08 26.83
C GLY A 186 6.95 13.82 26.10
N GLY A 187 8.07 13.16 25.80
CA GLY A 187 9.19 13.73 25.04
C GLY A 187 8.81 14.04 23.60
N ASP A 188 9.47 15.04 23.01
CA ASP A 188 9.26 15.44 21.62
C ASP A 188 10.09 14.60 20.65
N TYR A 189 9.62 14.49 19.42
CA TYR A 189 10.39 13.98 18.30
C TYR A 189 10.23 14.88 17.08
N ASP A 190 11.25 14.88 16.22
CA ASP A 190 11.29 15.65 14.97
C ASP A 190 12.05 14.84 13.91
N PHE A 191 11.37 14.52 12.81
CA PHE A 191 11.79 13.57 11.79
C PHE A 191 11.70 14.20 10.39
N ASP A 192 12.81 14.09 9.64
CA ASP A 192 12.88 14.44 8.22
C ASP A 192 13.18 13.18 7.39
N TRP A 193 12.49 12.99 6.28
CA TRP A 193 12.74 11.92 5.30
C TRP A 193 13.54 12.42 4.09
N LEU A 194 14.13 11.49 3.33
CA LEU A 194 14.99 11.81 2.18
C LEU A 194 14.23 12.57 1.09
N GLY A 195 12.99 12.18 0.80
CA GLY A 195 12.08 12.85 -0.14
C GLY A 195 11.46 14.15 0.40
N GLY A 196 11.98 14.71 1.49
CA GLY A 196 11.62 16.05 1.98
C GLY A 196 10.35 16.14 2.81
N PHE A 197 9.72 15.01 3.16
CA PHE A 197 8.62 14.98 4.12
C PHE A 197 9.14 15.23 5.55
N HIS A 198 8.36 15.96 6.35
CA HIS A 198 8.69 16.30 7.74
C HIS A 198 7.53 15.94 8.67
N GLN A 199 7.85 15.37 9.84
CA GLN A 199 6.92 15.02 10.90
C GLN A 199 7.52 15.36 12.26
N SER A 200 6.77 16.06 13.09
CA SER A 200 7.05 16.19 14.52
C SER A 200 5.87 15.74 15.36
N GLY A 201 6.13 15.48 16.64
CA GLY A 201 5.11 15.04 17.58
C GLY A 201 5.69 14.66 18.94
N LYS A 202 4.92 13.86 19.69
CA LYS A 202 5.27 13.41 21.03
C LYS A 202 5.36 11.90 21.13
N ILE A 203 6.21 11.43 22.03
CA ILE A 203 6.21 10.05 22.50
C ILE A 203 5.10 9.91 23.54
N THR A 204 4.09 9.09 23.25
CA THR A 204 2.92 8.90 24.13
C THR A 204 3.07 7.71 25.09
N ARG A 205 4.06 6.84 24.86
CA ARG A 205 4.46 5.75 25.75
C ARG A 205 5.94 5.47 25.52
N PHE A 206 6.71 5.28 26.59
CA PHE A 206 8.11 4.88 26.49
C PHE A 206 8.48 3.88 27.59
N GLU A 207 8.68 2.63 27.20
CA GLU A 207 9.16 1.56 28.06
C GLU A 207 10.44 0.99 27.45
N LYS A 208 11.58 1.34 28.06
CA LYS A 208 12.91 0.96 27.59
C LYS A 208 12.97 -0.54 27.26
N ASP A 209 13.47 -0.85 26.06
CA ASP A 209 13.69 -2.20 25.51
C ASP A 209 12.40 -3.04 25.33
N LYS A 210 11.23 -2.42 25.42
CA LYS A 210 9.93 -3.09 25.36
C LYS A 210 8.93 -2.44 24.42
N ALA A 211 8.69 -1.14 24.56
CA ALA A 211 7.64 -0.49 23.80
C ALA A 211 7.83 1.03 23.67
N VAL A 212 7.49 1.57 22.51
CA VAL A 212 7.47 3.03 22.27
C VAL A 212 6.28 3.37 21.38
N SER A 213 5.58 4.46 21.70
CA SER A 213 4.48 4.96 20.89
C SER A 213 4.71 6.41 20.52
N PHE A 214 4.49 6.75 19.25
CA PHE A 214 4.58 8.11 18.72
C PHE A 214 3.19 8.62 18.33
N SER A 215 2.84 9.83 18.77
CA SER A 215 1.73 10.56 18.16
C SER A 215 2.11 10.87 16.72
N TRP A 216 1.18 10.69 15.79
CA TRP A 216 1.43 10.88 14.37
C TRP A 216 0.39 11.84 13.78
N ASN A 217 0.56 12.18 12.50
CA ASN A 217 -0.36 13.06 11.80
C ASN A 217 -1.83 12.64 11.93
N ARG A 218 -2.75 13.62 11.86
CA ARG A 218 -4.20 13.37 11.94
C ARG A 218 -4.64 12.67 13.24
N ASN A 219 -3.89 12.88 14.33
CA ASN A 219 -4.13 12.30 15.65
C ASN A 219 -4.04 10.76 15.70
N THR A 220 -3.32 10.16 14.75
CA THR A 220 -3.03 8.71 14.78
C THR A 220 -1.90 8.39 15.76
N ILE A 221 -1.75 7.12 16.12
CA ILE A 221 -0.67 6.65 16.98
C ILE A 221 0.00 5.46 16.33
N ALA A 222 1.33 5.55 16.15
CA ALA A 222 2.19 4.43 15.79
C ALA A 222 2.82 3.85 17.06
N ALA A 223 2.41 2.65 17.45
CA ALA A 223 2.88 1.94 18.63
C ALA A 223 3.73 0.74 18.22
N PHE A 224 4.90 0.61 18.85
CA PHE A 224 5.85 -0.48 18.60
C PHE A 224 6.08 -1.27 19.88
N GLU A 225 6.14 -2.59 19.75
CA GLU A 225 6.49 -3.50 20.85
C GLU A 225 7.54 -4.51 20.40
N THR A 226 8.54 -4.73 21.26
CA THR A 226 9.63 -5.68 21.03
C THR A 226 9.46 -6.89 21.94
N LEU A 227 9.30 -8.07 21.34
CA LEU A 227 9.13 -9.32 22.07
C LEU A 227 10.27 -10.28 21.72
N LYS A 228 11.02 -10.75 22.73
CA LYS A 228 12.03 -11.78 22.51
C LYS A 228 11.36 -13.04 21.95
N LYS A 229 11.87 -13.56 20.83
CA LYS A 229 11.38 -14.79 20.18
C LYS A 229 12.56 -15.62 19.70
N GLY A 230 12.82 -16.75 20.35
CA GLY A 230 13.98 -17.58 20.05
C GLY A 230 15.30 -16.81 20.25
N ARG A 231 16.13 -16.76 19.20
CA ARG A 231 17.41 -16.03 19.17
C ARG A 231 17.29 -14.57 18.76
N GLY A 232 16.11 -14.13 18.33
CA GLY A 232 15.86 -12.77 17.83
C GLY A 232 14.68 -12.10 18.52
N THR A 233 14.09 -11.15 17.81
CA THR A 233 13.00 -10.31 18.31
C THR A 233 11.86 -10.28 17.30
N LEU A 234 10.63 -10.46 17.79
CA LEU A 234 9.43 -10.12 17.05
C LEU A 234 9.08 -8.66 17.35
N LEU A 235 9.27 -7.79 16.37
CA LEU A 235 8.78 -6.42 16.41
C LEU A 235 7.32 -6.41 15.96
N LYS A 236 6.44 -5.86 16.79
CA LYS A 236 5.04 -5.60 16.46
C LYS A 236 4.85 -4.10 16.25
N LEU A 237 4.17 -3.74 15.17
CA LEU A 237 3.66 -2.40 14.92
C LEU A 237 2.13 -2.46 14.98
N HIS A 238 1.54 -1.56 15.77
CA HIS A 238 0.13 -1.20 15.71
C HIS A 238 0.02 0.29 15.39
N HIS A 239 -0.53 0.65 14.23
CA HIS A 239 -0.83 2.05 13.91
C HIS A 239 -2.34 2.24 13.77
N GLY A 240 -2.94 3.00 14.68
CA GLY A 240 -4.40 3.16 14.75
C GLY A 240 -4.89 4.60 14.73
N ARG A 241 -6.20 4.75 14.91
CA ARG A 241 -6.97 6.01 14.88
C ARG A 241 -7.19 6.62 13.50
N PHE A 242 -7.04 5.82 12.44
CA PHE A 242 -7.34 6.29 11.09
C PHE A 242 -8.86 6.39 10.92
N LYS A 243 -9.32 7.57 10.47
CA LYS A 243 -10.74 7.81 10.14
C LYS A 243 -11.06 7.53 8.68
N ASP A 244 -10.05 7.61 7.83
CA ASP A 244 -10.16 7.53 6.37
C ASP A 244 -9.34 6.34 5.84
N PRO A 245 -9.85 5.57 4.86
CA PRO A 245 -9.11 4.43 4.28
C PRO A 245 -7.82 4.79 3.55
N GLU A 246 -7.72 5.98 2.95
CA GLU A 246 -6.55 6.36 2.13
C GLU A 246 -5.28 6.57 2.99
N PRO A 247 -5.30 7.37 4.08
CA PRO A 247 -4.15 7.48 4.98
C PRO A 247 -3.77 6.14 5.62
N PHE A 248 -4.76 5.29 5.91
CA PHE A 248 -4.53 3.93 6.40
C PHE A 248 -3.77 3.07 5.37
N ALA A 249 -4.19 3.08 4.11
CA ALA A 249 -3.54 2.33 3.03
C ALA A 249 -2.11 2.83 2.79
N THR A 250 -1.92 4.15 2.74
CA THR A 250 -0.61 4.79 2.59
C THR A 250 0.32 4.47 3.77
N ALA A 251 -0.18 4.51 5.01
CA ALA A 251 0.61 4.12 6.17
C ALA A 251 0.98 2.63 6.12
N SER A 252 0.04 1.76 5.71
CA SER A 252 0.26 0.32 5.62
C SER A 252 1.37 -0.03 4.63
N SER A 253 1.37 0.58 3.44
CA SER A 253 2.41 0.34 2.43
C SER A 253 3.77 0.91 2.86
N ARG A 254 3.80 2.14 3.40
CA ARG A 254 5.04 2.79 3.87
C ARG A 254 5.68 2.03 5.03
N TRP A 255 4.91 1.60 6.03
CA TRP A 255 5.44 0.77 7.11
C TRP A 255 5.93 -0.60 6.60
N GLY A 256 5.22 -1.18 5.63
CA GLY A 256 5.67 -2.36 4.90
C GLY A 256 7.08 -2.22 4.34
N TYR A 257 7.31 -1.12 3.62
CA TYR A 257 8.60 -0.78 3.05
C TYR A 257 9.67 -0.51 4.11
N PHE A 258 9.44 0.45 5.02
CA PHE A 258 10.46 0.90 5.97
C PHE A 258 10.82 -0.18 7.00
N LEU A 259 9.88 -0.99 7.48
CA LEU A 259 10.21 -2.09 8.42
C LEU A 259 10.91 -3.26 7.74
N THR A 260 10.67 -3.45 6.44
CA THR A 260 11.49 -4.36 5.63
C THR A 260 12.92 -3.80 5.49
N ASN A 261 13.08 -2.50 5.29
CA ASN A 261 14.41 -1.87 5.27
C ASN A 261 15.12 -1.97 6.62
N MET A 262 14.40 -1.71 7.73
CA MET A 262 14.92 -1.90 9.09
C MET A 262 15.48 -3.32 9.27
N LYS A 263 14.75 -4.33 8.80
CA LYS A 263 15.20 -5.72 8.82
C LYS A 263 16.47 -5.91 7.99
N SER A 264 16.53 -5.36 6.79
CA SER A 264 17.72 -5.42 5.93
C SER A 264 18.95 -4.78 6.59
N VAL A 265 18.78 -3.60 7.20
CA VAL A 265 19.87 -2.91 7.90
C VAL A 265 20.33 -3.66 9.14
N LEU A 266 19.40 -4.19 9.96
CA LEU A 266 19.77 -4.89 11.19
C LEU A 266 20.34 -6.29 10.95
N ASP A 267 19.80 -7.04 10.00
CA ASP A 267 20.21 -8.42 9.74
C ASP A 267 21.41 -8.50 8.78
N HIS A 268 21.56 -7.53 7.88
CA HIS A 268 22.51 -7.59 6.77
C HIS A 268 23.38 -6.34 6.60
N GLY A 269 23.07 -5.23 7.28
CA GLY A 269 23.80 -3.96 7.13
C GLY A 269 23.54 -3.24 5.80
N ILE A 270 22.48 -3.58 5.08
CA ILE A 270 22.15 -3.02 3.76
C ILE A 270 20.96 -2.07 3.88
N ASP A 271 21.16 -0.80 3.52
CA ASP A 271 20.10 0.20 3.39
C ASP A 271 19.53 0.16 1.95
N LEU A 272 18.23 -0.10 1.85
CA LEU A 272 17.47 -0.25 0.60
C LEU A 272 16.79 1.06 0.16
N ARG A 273 16.96 2.15 0.91
CA ARG A 273 16.33 3.44 0.62
C ARG A 273 16.86 4.11 -0.63
N SER A 274 15.96 4.73 -1.38
CA SER A 274 16.25 5.67 -2.45
C SER A 274 16.34 7.11 -1.93
N LYS A 275 16.92 8.02 -2.71
CA LYS A 275 17.00 9.44 -2.35
C LYS A 275 15.64 10.14 -2.33
N ASP A 276 14.63 9.55 -2.96
CA ASP A 276 13.30 10.13 -3.13
C ASP A 276 12.29 9.61 -2.09
N ASP A 277 12.73 8.74 -1.17
CA ASP A 277 11.82 8.09 -0.20
C ASP A 277 11.27 9.08 0.85
N SER A 278 9.95 9.19 0.90
CA SER A 278 9.17 10.10 1.78
C SER A 278 8.06 9.39 2.57
#